data_AF-A0A9Q4GHL7-F1
#
_entry.id   AF-A0A9Q4GHL7-F1
#
_cell.length_a   1.000
_cell.length_b   1.000
_cell.length_c   1.000
_cell.angle_alpha   90.00
_cell.angle_beta   90.00
_cell.angle_gamma   90.00
#
_symmetry.space_group_name_H-M   'P 1'
#
loop_
_entity.id
_entity.type
_entity.pdbx_description
1 polymer ?
#
loop_
_entity_poly.entity_id
_entity_poly.type
_entity_poly.pdbx_seq_one_letter_code
_entity_poly.pdbx_strand_id
1 'polypeptide(L)'
;MQQVLAERRHLIETRAEAVIDTALHTHEPWLMALGPMPASGREPQQWRRRALVVAVYRDRCQITDPTPFGTQTEGTEQKIDRARADTALPALTRQTIENERRRPAAQATRQLDL
;
A
#
# COMPACT_ATOMS: atom_id res chain seq x y z
N MET A 1 -10.57 -0.49 30.38
CA MET A 1 -9.49 -1.04 29.52
C MET A 1 -9.76 -0.89 28.01
N GLN A 2 -10.99 -1.10 27.51
CA GLN A 2 -11.24 -1.04 26.06
C GLN A 2 -11.07 0.37 25.44
N GLN A 3 -11.35 1.44 26.18
CA GLN A 3 -11.10 2.82 25.71
C GLN A 3 -9.63 3.09 25.40
N VAL A 4 -8.71 2.69 26.29
CA VAL A 4 -7.27 2.94 26.11
C VAL A 4 -6.71 2.22 24.87
N LEU A 5 -7.26 1.06 24.51
CA LEU A 5 -6.88 0.34 23.29
C LEU A 5 -7.49 0.97 22.02
N ALA A 6 -8.72 1.49 22.12
CA ALA A 6 -9.36 2.20 21.02
C ALA A 6 -8.66 3.53 20.72
N GLU A 7 -8.30 4.28 21.76
CA GLU A 7 -7.55 5.53 21.67
C GLU A 7 -6.18 5.32 21.01
N ARG A 8 -5.44 4.29 21.45
CA ARG A 8 -4.16 3.92 20.84
C ARG A 8 -4.31 3.51 19.38
N ARG A 9 -5.35 2.74 19.05
CA ARG A 9 -5.63 2.35 17.67
C ARG A 9 -5.91 3.55 16.79
N HIS A 10 -6.75 4.47 17.27
CA HIS A 10 -7.11 5.68 16.55
C HIS A 10 -5.89 6.59 16.31
N LEU A 11 -4.99 6.71 17.29
CA LEU A 11 -3.74 7.47 17.13
C LEU A 11 -2.80 6.83 16.10
N ILE A 12 -2.70 5.49 16.07
CA ILE A 12 -1.91 4.76 15.07
C ILE A 12 -2.52 4.94 13.68
N GLU A 13 -3.84 4.84 13.55
CA GLU A 13 -4.56 5.03 12.29
C GLU A 13 -4.38 6.46 11.76
N THR A 14 -4.58 7.48 12.61
CA THR A 14 -4.43 8.90 12.24
C THR A 14 -2.99 9.21 11.79
N ARG A 15 -2.00 8.70 12.53
CA ARG A 15 -0.59 8.89 12.17
C ARG A 15 -0.24 8.20 10.85
N ALA A 16 -0.74 6.99 10.64
CA ALA A 16 -0.50 6.25 9.40
C ALA A 16 -1.17 6.92 8.18
N GLU A 17 -2.36 7.50 8.35
CA GLU A 17 -3.01 8.30 7.32
C GLU A 17 -2.17 9.52 6.95
N ALA A 18 -1.64 10.25 7.93
CA ALA A 18 -0.75 11.38 7.69
C ALA A 18 0.54 10.99 6.94
N VAL A 19 1.11 9.81 7.25
CA VAL A 19 2.29 9.28 6.54
C VAL A 19 1.95 8.96 5.08
N ILE A 20 0.79 8.36 4.81
CA ILE A 20 0.36 8.08 3.43
C ILE A 20 0.10 9.36 2.65
N ASP A 21 -0.63 10.31 3.24
CA ASP A 21 -0.96 11.56 2.55
C ASP A 21 0.31 12.36 2.25
N THR A 22 1.26 12.38 3.18
CA THR A 22 2.59 12.97 2.94
C THR A 22 3.32 12.25 1.82
N ALA A 23 3.37 10.92 1.86
CA ALA A 23 4.09 10.12 0.85
C ALA A 23 3.45 10.22 -0.55
N LEU A 24 2.13 10.38 -0.63
CA LEU A 24 1.41 10.66 -1.88
C LEU A 24 1.77 12.05 -2.40
N HIS A 25 1.85 13.04 -1.50
CA HIS A 25 2.17 14.42 -1.86
C HIS A 25 3.63 14.59 -2.32
N THR A 26 4.58 13.91 -1.66
CA THR A 26 6.02 13.99 -1.98
C THR A 26 6.46 12.96 -3.01
N HIS A 27 5.55 12.11 -3.49
CA HIS A 27 5.84 11.01 -4.41
C HIS A 27 6.99 10.11 -3.92
N GLU A 28 6.93 9.72 -2.64
CA GLU A 28 8.01 8.92 -2.03
C GLU A 28 8.34 7.65 -2.85
N PRO A 29 9.63 7.31 -2.99
CA PRO A 29 10.06 6.16 -3.79
C PRO A 29 9.43 4.82 -3.34
N TRP A 30 9.24 4.64 -2.02
CA TRP A 30 8.64 3.42 -1.48
C TRP A 30 7.16 3.28 -1.85
N LEU A 31 6.47 4.40 -2.05
CA LEU A 31 5.07 4.44 -2.49
C LEU A 31 4.97 4.14 -3.99
N MET A 32 5.91 4.67 -4.78
CA MET A 32 6.03 4.32 -6.21
C MET A 32 6.33 2.83 -6.41
N ALA A 33 7.11 2.23 -5.50
CA ALA A 33 7.39 0.80 -5.50
C ALA A 33 6.16 -0.07 -5.19
N LEU A 34 5.10 0.48 -4.56
CA LEU A 34 3.81 -0.22 -4.37
C LEU A 34 2.94 -0.24 -5.64
N GLY A 35 3.33 0.52 -6.67
CA GLY A 35 2.60 0.66 -7.91
C GLY A 35 1.48 1.70 -7.86
N PRO A 36 0.95 2.10 -9.02
CA PRO A 36 0.00 3.19 -9.13
C PRO A 36 -1.33 2.87 -8.46
N MET A 37 -1.93 3.88 -7.83
CA MET A 37 -3.27 3.79 -7.26
C MET A 37 -4.31 3.52 -8.38
N PRO A 38 -5.16 2.49 -8.24
CA PRO A 38 -6.23 2.22 -9.20
C PRO A 38 -7.21 3.40 -9.31
N ALA A 39 -7.73 3.66 -10.51
CA ALA A 39 -8.55 4.84 -10.79
C ALA A 39 -10.05 4.68 -10.43
N SER A 40 -10.54 3.46 -10.20
CA SER A 40 -11.99 3.23 -10.09
C SER A 40 -12.36 2.00 -9.26
N GLY A 41 -13.59 2.01 -8.74
CA GLY A 41 -14.17 0.89 -7.99
C GLY A 41 -13.77 0.89 -6.52
N ARG A 42 -13.70 -0.29 -5.91
CA ARG A 42 -13.25 -0.47 -4.51
C ARG A 42 -11.73 -0.64 -4.38
N GLU A 43 -11.06 -0.85 -5.50
CA GLU A 43 -9.61 -1.01 -5.60
C GLU A 43 -8.80 0.16 -5.01
N PRO A 44 -9.22 1.44 -5.12
CA PRO A 44 -8.55 2.56 -4.47
C PRO A 44 -8.54 2.42 -2.93
N GLN A 45 -9.66 2.01 -2.32
CA GLN A 45 -9.70 1.77 -0.87
C GLN A 45 -8.85 0.57 -0.47
N GLN A 46 -8.83 -0.51 -1.27
CA GLN A 46 -7.98 -1.67 -0.99
C GLN A 46 -6.49 -1.32 -1.09
N TRP A 47 -6.10 -0.57 -2.13
CA TRP A 47 -4.74 -0.06 -2.27
C TRP A 47 -4.35 0.81 -1.08
N ARG A 48 -5.22 1.75 -0.67
CA ARG A 48 -4.95 2.64 0.48
C ARG A 48 -4.81 1.87 1.79
N ARG A 49 -5.64 0.85 2.04
CA ARG A 49 -5.50 -0.03 3.22
C ARG A 49 -4.17 -0.78 3.23
N ARG A 50 -3.70 -1.25 2.07
CA ARG A 50 -2.40 -1.94 1.95
C ARG A 50 -1.24 -0.97 2.15
N ALA A 51 -1.29 0.22 1.55
CA ALA A 51 -0.32 1.29 1.76
C ALA A 51 -0.25 1.72 3.24
N LEU A 52 -1.38 1.72 3.95
CA LEU A 52 -1.45 2.07 5.37
C LEU A 52 -0.71 1.07 6.25
N VAL A 53 -0.83 -0.23 5.96
CA VAL A 53 -0.06 -1.27 6.66
C VAL A 53 1.45 -1.07 6.46
N VAL A 54 1.88 -0.71 5.25
CA VAL A 54 3.30 -0.44 4.96
C VAL A 54 3.76 0.85 5.66
N ALA A 55 2.94 1.89 5.68
CA ALA A 55 3.23 3.14 6.40
C ALA A 55 3.40 2.92 7.91
N VAL A 56 2.49 2.16 8.56
CA VAL A 56 2.61 1.79 9.98
C VAL A 56 3.89 1.00 10.23
N TYR A 57 4.20 0.02 9.37
CA TYR A 57 5.42 -0.77 9.50
C TYR A 57 6.67 0.12 9.41
N ARG A 58 6.73 1.00 8.41
CA ARG A 58 7.86 1.91 8.21
C ARG A 58 8.02 2.91 9.34
N ASP A 59 6.93 3.51 9.83
CA ASP A 59 6.93 4.42 10.97
C ASP A 59 7.42 3.71 12.25
N ARG A 60 6.92 2.50 12.51
CA ARG A 60 7.33 1.70 13.67
C ARG A 60 8.80 1.26 13.60
N CYS A 61 9.28 0.90 12.42
CA CYS A 61 10.65 0.44 12.21
C CYS A 61 11.63 1.59 11.91
N GLN A 62 11.15 2.83 11.88
CA GLN A 62 11.88 4.02 11.44
C GLN A 62 12.64 3.80 10.11
N ILE A 63 12.00 3.09 9.16
CA ILE A 63 12.60 2.78 7.86
C ILE A 63 12.59 4.02 6.98
N THR A 64 13.77 4.58 6.72
CA THR A 64 14.01 5.68 5.77
C THR A 64 14.40 5.20 4.37
N ASP A 65 14.60 3.89 4.19
CA ASP A 65 15.03 3.28 2.95
C ASP A 65 13.98 3.41 1.82
N PRO A 66 14.40 3.63 0.55
CA PRO A 66 13.48 3.77 -0.58
C PRO A 66 12.70 2.50 -0.93
N THR A 67 13.11 1.33 -0.45
CA THR A 67 12.37 0.08 -0.61
C THR A 67 11.23 -0.03 0.41
N PRO A 68 10.06 -0.59 0.04
CA PRO A 68 8.89 -0.60 0.92
C PRO A 68 9.12 -1.25 2.29
N PHE A 69 10.05 -2.21 2.40
CA PHE A 69 10.35 -2.92 3.66
C PHE A 69 11.76 -2.66 4.21
N GLY A 70 12.55 -1.78 3.59
CA GLY A 70 13.94 -1.54 3.95
C GLY A 70 14.88 -2.72 3.69
N THR A 71 16.19 -2.45 3.66
CA THR A 71 17.20 -3.50 3.64
C THR A 71 17.26 -4.17 5.02
N GLN A 72 16.60 -5.33 5.10
CA GLN A 72 16.70 -6.39 6.12
C GLN A 72 17.23 -5.94 7.50
N THR A 73 16.33 -5.75 8.48
CA THR A 73 16.69 -5.50 9.89
C THR A 73 16.16 -6.60 10.80
N GLU A 74 17.02 -7.08 11.70
CA GLU A 74 16.94 -8.34 12.46
C GLU A 74 16.08 -8.28 13.74
N GLY A 75 14.96 -7.54 13.76
CA GLY A 75 14.09 -7.48 14.94
C GLY A 75 13.02 -8.59 14.96
N THR A 76 12.86 -9.28 16.09
CA THR A 76 11.91 -10.39 16.27
C THR A 76 10.45 -9.95 16.10
N GLU A 77 10.11 -8.71 16.48
CA GLU A 77 8.78 -8.13 16.26
C GLU A 77 8.51 -7.83 14.77
N GLN A 78 9.55 -7.50 13.99
CA GLN A 78 9.43 -7.25 12.55
C GLN A 78 9.17 -8.53 11.74
N LYS A 79 9.49 -9.73 12.25
CA LYS A 79 9.27 -10.99 11.52
C LYS A 79 7.78 -11.26 11.26
N ILE A 80 6.90 -10.94 12.22
CA ILE A 80 5.46 -11.19 12.08
C ILE A 80 4.86 -10.24 11.05
N ASP A 81 5.21 -8.96 11.10
CA ASP A 81 4.71 -7.98 10.13
C ASP A 81 5.32 -8.19 8.74
N ARG A 82 6.58 -8.63 8.65
CA ARG A 82 7.19 -9.08 7.40
C ARG A 82 6.48 -10.29 6.80
N ALA A 83 6.17 -11.32 7.61
CA ALA A 83 5.42 -12.48 7.12
C ALA A 83 4.04 -12.10 6.58
N ARG A 84 3.36 -11.15 7.24
CA ARG A 84 2.08 -10.60 6.76
C ARG A 84 2.25 -9.86 5.44
N ALA A 85 3.32 -9.08 5.29
CA ALA A 85 3.61 -8.33 4.08
C ALA A 85 4.04 -9.22 2.89
N ASP A 86 4.91 -10.20 3.13
CA ASP A 86 5.32 -11.22 2.14
C ASP A 86 4.12 -12.01 1.62
N THR A 87 3.09 -12.23 2.45
CA THR A 87 1.85 -12.89 2.01
C THR A 87 0.96 -11.97 1.16
N ALA A 88 1.03 -10.66 1.37
CA ALA A 88 0.20 -9.68 0.64
C ALA A 88 0.76 -9.35 -0.76
N LEU A 89 2.09 -9.45 -0.94
CA LEU A 89 2.79 -9.13 -2.20
C LEU A 89 2.33 -10.00 -3.40
N PRO A 90 2.30 -11.34 -3.32
CA PRO A 90 1.85 -12.19 -4.42
C PRO A 90 0.38 -11.94 -4.82
N ALA A 91 -0.45 -11.55 -3.85
CA ALA A 91 -1.86 -11.22 -4.08
C ALA A 91 -2.01 -9.90 -4.86
N LEU A 92 -1.12 -8.93 -4.63
CA LEU A 92 -1.03 -7.69 -5.41
C LEU A 92 -0.59 -7.96 -6.84
N THR A 93 0.50 -8.72 -7.04
CA THR A 93 1.04 -9.01 -8.38
C THR A 93 0.06 -9.79 -9.24
N ARG A 94 -0.69 -10.72 -8.65
CA ARG A 94 -1.73 -11.50 -9.33
C ARG A 94 -2.91 -10.62 -9.76
N GLN A 95 -3.30 -9.64 -8.94
CA GLN A 95 -4.37 -8.70 -9.27
C GLN A 95 -3.99 -7.76 -10.43
N THR A 96 -2.74 -7.30 -10.50
CA THR A 96 -2.24 -6.50 -11.63
C THR A 96 -2.27 -7.27 -12.95
N ILE A 97 -1.80 -8.52 -12.95
CA ILE A 97 -1.82 -9.37 -14.17
C ILE A 97 -3.27 -9.65 -14.61
N GLU A 98 -4.19 -9.86 -13.67
CA GLU A 98 -5.60 -10.08 -13.99
C GLU A 98 -6.31 -8.80 -14.48
N ASN A 99 -5.89 -7.63 -14.00
CA ASN A 99 -6.34 -6.34 -14.52
C ASN A 99 -5.84 -6.08 -15.95
N GLU A 100 -4.58 -6.41 -16.23
CA GLU A 100 -4.00 -6.31 -17.57
C GLU A 100 -4.65 -7.30 -18.55
N ARG A 101 -4.96 -8.53 -18.11
CA ARG A 101 -5.67 -9.51 -18.94
C ARG A 101 -7.14 -9.17 -19.20
N ARG A 102 -7.78 -8.39 -18.33
CA ARG A 102 -9.13 -7.83 -18.57
C ARG A 102 -9.10 -6.59 -19.49
N ARG A 103 -7.92 -6.06 -19.82
CA ARG A 103 -7.72 -4.88 -20.66
C ARG A 103 -7.57 -5.07 -22.19
N PRO A 104 -7.89 -6.20 -22.86
CA PRO A 104 -7.97 -6.20 -24.33
C PRO A 104 -9.44 -6.24 -24.77
N ALA A 105 -10.09 -5.08 -24.86
CA ALA A 105 -11.27 -4.83 -25.72
C ALA A 105 -11.85 -3.41 -25.56
N ALA A 106 -11.72 -2.79 -24.39
CA ALA A 106 -12.44 -1.53 -24.10
C ALA A 106 -11.81 -0.25 -24.68
N GLN A 107 -10.66 -0.33 -25.36
CA GLN A 107 -9.95 0.83 -25.93
C GLN A 107 -9.96 0.87 -27.47
N ALA A 108 -10.48 -0.15 -28.17
CA ALA A 108 -10.44 -0.21 -29.64
C ALA A 108 -11.64 0.47 -30.35
N THR A 109 -12.66 0.96 -29.63
CA THR A 109 -13.91 1.48 -30.22
C THR A 109 -14.08 3.00 -30.08
N ARG A 110 -12.99 3.77 -29.98
CA ARG A 110 -13.03 5.26 -29.97
C ARG A 110 -12.18 5.94 -31.03
N GLN A 111 -11.93 5.28 -32.16
CA GLN A 111 -11.33 5.90 -33.34
C GLN A 111 -12.02 5.38 -34.61
N LEU A 112 -13.20 5.90 -34.92
CA LEU A 112 -13.81 5.89 -36.26
C LEU A 112 -15.06 6.78 -36.24
N ASP A 113 -14.86 8.08 -36.10
CA ASP A 113 -15.85 9.09 -36.47
C ASP A 113 -15.12 10.42 -36.66
N LEU A 114 -14.65 10.65 -37.90
CA LEU A 114 -14.37 11.95 -38.51
C LEU A 114 -14.29 11.77 -40.03
#